data_AF-A0A524PDU2-F1
#
_entry.id   AF-A0A524PDU2-F1
#
_cell.length_a   1.000
_cell.length_b   1.000
_cell.length_c   1.000
_cell.angle_alpha   90.00
_cell.angle_beta   90.00
_cell.angle_gamma   90.00
#
_symmetry.space_group_name_H-M   'P 1'
#
loop_
_entity.id
_entity.type
_entity.pdbx_description
1 polymer ?
#
loop_
_entity_poly.entity_id
_entity_poly.type
_entity_poly.pdbx_seq_one_letter_code
_entity_poly.pdbx_strand_id
1 'polypeptide(L)'
;MHYPEMWGYLQFSDIIAGEGKASFVPDPDSGLKWELRTLYYAQRAYATANGHFSNDPEILKSLGFESSMTLPEIILTHSGYEASALSDATGKLWIINDKGRIFYK
;
A
#
# COMPACT_ATOMS: atom_id res chain seq x y z
N MET A 1 18.20 -1.07 0.60
CA MET A 1 17.19 -0.29 1.35
C MET A 1 16.91 0.99 0.58
N HIS A 2 15.71 1.13 0.03
CA HIS A 2 15.11 2.41 -0.39
C HIS A 2 13.62 2.26 -0.09
N TYR A 3 13.14 2.99 0.92
CA TYR A 3 11.75 3.05 1.35
C TYR A 3 11.26 4.50 1.16
N PRO A 4 11.14 4.98 -0.10
CA PRO A 4 10.85 6.39 -0.39
C PRO A 4 9.51 6.85 0.22
N GLU A 5 8.56 5.94 0.43
CA GLU A 5 7.31 6.18 1.13
C GLU A 5 7.47 6.57 2.61
N MET A 6 8.65 6.35 3.22
CA MET A 6 8.95 6.79 4.58
C MET A 6 9.51 8.21 4.65
N TRP A 7 9.76 8.87 3.52
CA TRP A 7 10.45 10.17 3.48
C TRP A 7 9.51 11.37 3.64
N GLY A 8 8.20 11.17 3.55
CA GLY A 8 7.19 12.20 3.77
C GLY A 8 6.14 12.26 2.66
N TYR A 9 5.21 13.22 2.79
CA TYR A 9 4.14 13.47 1.83
C TYR A 9 4.51 14.62 0.89
N LEU A 10 4.18 14.48 -0.40
CA LEU A 10 4.33 15.53 -1.41
C LEU A 10 2.94 15.89 -1.97
N GLN A 11 2.59 17.17 -1.89
CA GLN A 11 1.37 17.71 -2.49
C GLN A 11 1.76 18.79 -3.51
N PHE A 12 1.30 18.64 -4.75
CA PHE A 12 1.41 19.69 -5.76
C PHE A 12 0.25 20.67 -5.61
N SER A 13 0.53 21.95 -5.83
CA SER A 13 -0.43 23.05 -5.77
C SER A 13 -0.40 23.81 -7.09
N ASP A 14 -1.56 24.32 -7.51
CA ASP A 14 -1.68 25.19 -8.68
C ASP A 14 -1.35 26.66 -8.38
N ILE A 15 -1.06 27.00 -7.12
CA ILE A 15 -0.63 28.34 -6.73
C ILE A 15 0.75 28.62 -7.33
N ILE A 16 0.88 29.75 -8.03
CA ILE A 16 2.13 30.23 -8.59
C ILE A 16 3.17 30.41 -7.47
N ALA A 17 4.40 29.94 -7.72
CA ALA A 17 5.48 30.03 -6.76
C ALA A 17 5.71 31.49 -6.31
N GLY A 18 5.65 31.73 -5.01
CA GLY A 18 5.81 33.07 -4.41
C GLY A 18 4.50 33.86 -4.23
N GLU A 19 3.38 33.41 -4.78
CA GLU A 19 2.10 34.14 -4.73
C GLU A 19 1.13 33.65 -3.63
N GLY A 20 1.59 32.80 -2.71
CA GLY A 20 0.77 32.36 -1.59
C GLY A 20 1.26 31.09 -0.91
N LYS A 21 0.40 30.52 -0.07
CA LYS A 21 0.62 29.23 0.59
C LYS A 21 -0.59 28.33 0.34
N ALA A 22 -0.35 27.10 -0.06
CA ALA A 22 -1.38 26.08 -0.10
C ALA A 22 -1.54 25.45 1.28
N SER A 23 -2.78 25.23 1.70
CA SER A 23 -3.06 24.35 2.84
C SER A 23 -2.80 22.90 2.45
N PHE A 24 -2.22 22.14 3.36
CA PHE A 24 -2.05 20.71 3.19
C PHE A 24 -3.41 20.00 3.31
N VAL A 25 -3.69 19.09 2.37
CA VAL A 25 -4.89 18.27 2.35
C VAL A 25 -4.45 16.82 2.52
N PRO A 26 -4.64 16.23 3.72
CA PRO A 26 -4.28 14.83 3.96
C PRO A 26 -5.03 13.91 3.00
N ASP A 27 -4.33 12.88 2.51
CA ASP A 27 -4.95 11.81 1.74
C ASP A 27 -5.78 10.93 2.68
N PRO A 28 -7.11 10.86 2.52
CA PRO A 28 -7.97 10.05 3.39
C PRO A 28 -7.66 8.55 3.31
N ASP A 29 -7.03 8.10 2.21
CA ASP A 29 -6.67 6.70 2.00
C ASP A 29 -5.22 6.39 2.41
N SER A 30 -4.51 7.35 3.01
CA SER A 30 -3.08 7.18 3.40
C SER A 30 -2.85 5.98 4.31
N GLY A 31 -3.71 5.76 5.30
CA GLY A 31 -3.65 4.60 6.20
C GLY A 31 -3.82 3.28 5.45
N LEU A 32 -4.84 3.17 4.60
CA LEU A 32 -5.07 1.97 3.80
C LEU A 32 -3.90 1.67 2.85
N LYS A 33 -3.36 2.71 2.19
CA LYS A 33 -2.18 2.58 1.33
C LYS A 33 -0.93 2.14 2.11
N TRP A 34 -0.83 2.51 3.38
CA TRP A 34 0.23 2.06 4.27
C TRP A 34 0.07 0.58 4.61
N GLU A 35 -1.13 0.13 4.97
CA GLU A 35 -1.42 -1.30 5.20
C GLU A 35 -1.08 -2.16 3.98
N LEU A 36 -1.43 -1.71 2.77
CA LEU A 36 -1.06 -2.40 1.54
C LEU A 36 0.48 -2.47 1.34
N ARG A 37 1.22 -1.43 1.77
CA ARG A 37 2.69 -1.42 1.73
C ARG A 37 3.32 -2.38 2.73
N THR A 38 2.80 -2.46 3.96
CA THR A 38 3.31 -3.43 4.95
C THR A 38 3.02 -4.86 4.50
N LEU A 39 1.86 -5.11 3.87
CA LEU A 39 1.57 -6.37 3.18
C LEU A 39 2.62 -6.67 2.11
N TYR A 40 2.96 -5.68 1.27
CA TYR A 40 3.99 -5.86 0.25
C TYR A 40 5.35 -6.23 0.85
N TYR A 41 5.76 -5.61 1.96
CA TYR A 41 7.00 -5.98 2.64
C TYR A 41 6.95 -7.40 3.22
N ALA A 42 5.84 -7.79 3.85
CA ALA A 42 5.64 -9.14 4.36
C ALA A 42 5.71 -10.19 3.24
N GLN A 43 5.10 -9.91 2.09
CA GLN A 43 5.17 -10.76 0.90
C GLN A 43 6.59 -10.91 0.37
N ARG A 44 7.36 -9.81 0.31
CA ARG A 44 8.77 -9.85 -0.11
C ARG A 44 9.62 -10.66 0.86
N ALA A 45 9.40 -10.51 2.17
CA ALA A 45 10.08 -11.30 3.19
C ALA A 45 9.77 -12.80 3.04
N TYR A 46 8.49 -13.14 2.91
CA TYR A 46 8.04 -14.52 2.72
C TYR A 46 8.61 -15.14 1.44
N ALA A 47 8.54 -14.43 0.31
CA ALA A 47 9.05 -14.92 -0.97
C ALA A 47 10.57 -15.06 -0.98
N THR A 48 11.30 -14.22 -0.25
CA THR A 48 12.76 -14.35 -0.11
C THR A 48 13.12 -15.65 0.63
N ALA A 49 12.31 -16.08 1.60
CA ALA A 49 12.56 -17.29 2.38
C ALA A 49 12.04 -18.58 1.70
N ASN A 50 10.92 -18.51 0.96
CA ASN A 50 10.19 -19.69 0.47
C ASN A 50 10.19 -19.84 -1.05
N GLY A 51 10.60 -18.80 -1.79
CA GLY A 51 10.61 -18.81 -3.27
C GLY A 51 9.24 -18.57 -3.92
N HIS A 52 8.17 -18.35 -3.15
CA HIS A 52 6.83 -18.03 -3.64
C HIS A 52 6.11 -17.05 -2.71
N PHE A 53 5.00 -16.46 -3.17
CA PHE A 53 4.15 -15.58 -2.36
C PHE A 53 3.11 -16.37 -1.55
N SER A 54 2.49 -15.72 -0.56
CA SER A 54 1.47 -16.33 0.31
C SER A 54 0.14 -15.59 0.19
N ASN A 55 -0.99 -16.29 0.29
CA ASN A 55 -2.31 -15.67 0.52
C ASN A 55 -2.79 -15.90 1.96
N ASP A 56 -1.94 -16.44 2.84
CA ASP A 56 -2.25 -16.65 4.25
C ASP A 56 -1.98 -15.36 5.05
N PRO A 57 -3.03 -14.70 5.59
CA PRO A 57 -2.87 -13.45 6.31
C PRO A 57 -2.15 -13.61 7.64
N GLU A 58 -2.21 -14.78 8.30
CA GLU A 58 -1.57 -14.98 9.60
C GLU A 58 -0.06 -15.11 9.44
N ILE A 59 0.39 -15.80 8.39
CA ILE A 59 1.81 -15.83 8.01
C ILE A 59 2.30 -14.41 7.71
N LEU A 60 1.55 -13.64 6.91
CA LEU A 60 1.95 -12.29 6.53
C LEU A 60 1.98 -11.33 7.74
N LYS A 61 1.02 -11.43 8.67
CA LYS A 61 1.03 -10.67 9.92
C LYS A 61 2.26 -10.97 10.77
N SER A 62 2.67 -12.24 10.85
CA SER A 62 3.89 -12.64 11.56
C SER A 62 5.17 -12.02 10.96
N LEU A 63 5.10 -11.60 9.70
CA LEU A 63 6.17 -10.94 8.94
C LEU A 63 6.01 -9.41 8.85
N GLY A 64 5.13 -8.82 9.66
CA GLY A 64 4.97 -7.37 9.77
C GLY A 64 3.90 -6.76 8.86
N PHE A 65 2.98 -7.56 8.31
CA PHE A 65 1.77 -7.01 7.72
C PHE A 65 0.88 -6.42 8.81
N GLU A 66 0.66 -5.10 8.76
CA GLU A 66 -0.21 -4.35 9.64
C GLU A 66 -1.59 -4.22 8.98
N SER A 67 -2.62 -4.80 9.60
CA SER A 67 -4.02 -4.68 9.14
C SER A 67 -4.85 -4.09 10.27
N SER A 68 -5.51 -2.95 10.03
CA SER A 68 -6.26 -2.23 11.07
C SER A 68 -7.77 -2.18 10.83
N MET A 69 -8.22 -2.39 9.58
CA MET A 69 -9.63 -2.25 9.20
C MET A 69 -10.20 -3.52 8.56
N THR A 70 -9.88 -3.73 7.28
CA THR A 70 -10.39 -4.84 6.47
C THR A 70 -9.21 -5.62 5.92
N LEU A 71 -9.23 -6.94 6.06
CA LEU A 71 -8.21 -7.78 5.45
C LEU A 71 -8.31 -7.64 3.92
N PRO A 72 -7.22 -7.24 3.24
CA PRO A 72 -7.19 -7.20 1.79
C PRO A 72 -7.39 -8.62 1.25
N GLU A 73 -8.13 -8.71 0.16
CA GLU A 73 -8.20 -9.93 -0.64
C GLU A 73 -6.85 -10.12 -1.34
N ILE A 74 -6.27 -11.31 -1.24
CA ILE A 74 -4.97 -11.63 -1.86
C ILE A 74 -5.17 -12.73 -2.90
N ILE A 75 -4.89 -12.40 -4.15
CA ILE A 75 -4.97 -13.33 -5.28
C ILE A 75 -3.55 -13.61 -5.76
N LEU A 76 -3.13 -14.87 -5.67
CA LEU A 76 -1.88 -15.32 -6.27
C LEU A 76 -2.04 -15.44 -7.78
N THR A 77 -1.05 -14.96 -8.52
CA THR A 77 -1.01 -15.07 -9.98
C THR A 77 0.13 -16.00 -10.40
N HIS A 78 0.20 -16.34 -11.69
CA HIS A 78 1.26 -17.22 -12.20
C HIS A 78 2.68 -16.71 -11.90
N SER A 79 2.88 -15.39 -11.80
CA SER A 79 4.19 -14.76 -11.63
C SER A 79 4.30 -13.86 -10.40
N GLY A 80 3.26 -13.79 -9.55
CA GLY A 80 3.20 -12.77 -8.50
C GLY A 80 1.94 -12.87 -7.65
N TYR A 81 1.44 -11.71 -7.24
CA TYR A 81 0.17 -11.58 -6.55
C TYR A 81 -0.43 -10.19 -6.81
N GLU A 82 -1.73 -10.07 -6.61
CA GLU A 82 -2.41 -8.80 -6.40
C GLU A 82 -3.13 -8.85 -5.06
N ALA A 83 -3.10 -7.75 -4.32
CA ALA A 83 -3.87 -7.58 -3.11
C ALA A 83 -4.76 -6.34 -3.23
N SER A 84 -6.02 -6.46 -2.82
CA SER A 84 -7.00 -5.37 -2.96
C SER A 84 -7.83 -5.15 -1.71
N ALA A 85 -8.12 -3.89 -1.42
CA ALA A 85 -8.98 -3.48 -0.31
C ALA A 85 -9.84 -2.28 -0.68
N LEU A 86 -11.09 -2.29 -0.23
CA LEU A 86 -12.02 -1.17 -0.40
C LEU A 86 -11.74 -0.10 0.65
N SER A 87 -11.66 1.16 0.23
CA SER A 87 -11.59 2.29 1.17
C SER A 87 -12.96 2.64 1.71
N ASP A 88 -13.10 2.62 3.04
CA ASP A 88 -14.30 3.13 3.72
C ASP A 88 -14.42 4.67 3.62
N ALA A 89 -13.30 5.36 3.41
CA ALA A 89 -13.27 6.82 3.35
C ALA A 89 -13.67 7.36 1.96
N THR A 90 -13.27 6.67 0.89
CA THR A 90 -13.47 7.16 -0.49
C THR A 90 -14.27 6.22 -1.39
N GLY A 91 -14.56 5.00 -0.94
CA GLY A 91 -15.22 3.95 -1.75
C GLY A 91 -14.36 3.38 -2.87
N LYS A 92 -13.09 3.78 -2.98
CA LYS A 92 -12.16 3.30 -4.01
C LYS A 92 -11.66 1.91 -3.70
N LEU A 93 -11.54 1.06 -4.72
CA LEU A 93 -10.85 -0.23 -4.60
C LEU A 93 -9.36 -0.03 -4.85
N TRP A 94 -8.57 0.03 -3.77
CA TRP A 94 -7.12 0.12 -3.87
C TRP A 94 -6.50 -1.24 -4.10
N ILE A 95 -5.52 -1.29 -5.00
CA ILE A 95 -4.81 -2.50 -5.41
C ILE A 95 -3.31 -2.26 -5.26
N ILE A 96 -2.59 -3.24 -4.73
CA ILE A 96 -1.13 -3.33 -4.76
C ILE A 96 -0.70 -4.65 -5.42
N ASN A 97 0.40 -4.62 -6.18
CA ASN A 97 0.95 -5.82 -6.83
C ASN A 97 2.35 -6.20 -6.32
N ASP A 98 2.88 -7.29 -6.86
CA ASP A 98 4.22 -7.83 -6.60
C ASP A 98 5.39 -6.86 -6.86
N LYS A 99 5.13 -5.75 -7.57
CA LYS A 99 6.09 -4.67 -7.83
C LYS A 99 5.95 -3.47 -6.89
N GLY A 100 5.03 -3.54 -5.92
CA GLY A 100 4.74 -2.45 -4.98
C GLY A 100 3.98 -1.29 -5.62
N ARG A 101 3.42 -1.46 -6.82
CA ARG A 101 2.62 -0.41 -7.48
C ARG A 101 1.25 -0.36 -6.84
N ILE A 102 0.89 0.80 -6.30
CA ILE A 102 -0.45 1.09 -5.77
C ILE A 102 -1.27 1.88 -6.79
N PHE A 103 -2.50 1.44 -7.07
CA PHE A 103 -3.47 2.11 -7.94
C PHE A 103 -4.90 1.77 -7.50
N TYR A 104 -5.91 2.43 -8.07
CA TYR A 104 -7.31 2.15 -7.79
C TYR A 104 -8.11 1.96 -9.08
N LYS A 105 -9.23 1.24 -8.98
CA LYS A 105 -10.26 1.14 -10.03
C LYS A 105 -11.49 1.96 -9.66
#